data_AF-A0A1S1U340-F1
#
_entry.id   AF-A0A1S1U340-F1
#
_cell.length_a   1.000
_cell.length_b   1.000
_cell.length_c   1.000
_cell.angle_alpha   90.00
_cell.angle_beta   90.00
_cell.angle_gamma   90.00
#
_symmetry.space_group_name_H-M   'P 1'
#
loop_
_entity.id
_entity.type
_entity.pdbx_description
1 polymer ?
#
loop_
_entity_poly.entity_id
_entity_poly.type
_entity_poly.pdbx_seq_one_letter_code
_entity_poly.pdbx_strand_id
1 'polypeptide(L)'
;MQTQMSQDKEKDVMSMYRETRPREFFGEKSNTNHLAWSVLVVLLALAFWLVVALAAAENQRYALATKACQDRVFPAEIDTSCLKQVKSRDHWWQHVAHALVRMGA
;
A
#
# COMPACT_ATOMS: atom_id res chain seq x y z
N MET A 1 41.39 32.86 35.88
CA MET A 1 41.71 31.42 35.63
C MET A 1 40.93 30.49 36.57
N GLN A 2 40.94 30.69 37.89
CA GLN A 2 40.20 29.81 38.82
C GLN A 2 38.68 29.75 38.57
N THR A 3 38.06 30.85 38.18
CA THR A 3 36.61 30.95 37.88
C THR A 3 36.19 30.27 36.58
N GLN A 4 37.09 30.11 35.61
CA GLN A 4 36.79 29.36 34.39
C GLN A 4 36.84 27.86 34.66
N MET A 5 37.86 27.39 35.39
CA MET A 5 37.96 25.99 35.79
C MET A 5 36.77 25.53 36.66
N SER A 6 36.21 26.40 37.50
CA SER A 6 35.01 26.05 38.26
C SER A 6 33.79 25.91 37.36
N GLN A 7 33.61 26.81 36.38
CA GLN A 7 32.50 26.73 35.42
C GLN A 7 32.61 25.50 34.51
N ASP A 8 33.81 25.13 34.08
CA ASP A 8 34.02 23.96 33.23
C ASP A 8 33.74 22.66 34.00
N LYS A 9 34.15 22.59 35.27
CA LYS A 9 33.80 21.46 36.16
C LYS A 9 32.31 21.39 36.45
N GLU A 10 31.66 22.52 36.67
CA GLU A 10 30.22 22.56 36.90
C GLU A 10 29.44 22.13 35.66
N LYS A 11 29.86 22.55 34.46
CA LYS A 11 29.29 22.08 33.19
C LYS A 11 29.45 20.58 33.00
N ASP A 12 30.63 20.04 33.26
CA ASP A 12 30.95 18.62 33.11
C ASP A 12 30.09 17.75 34.05
N VAL A 13 29.99 18.16 35.33
CA VAL A 13 29.12 17.52 36.31
C VAL A 13 27.65 17.62 35.91
N MET A 14 27.20 18.78 35.42
CA MET A 14 25.82 18.97 34.97
C MET A 14 25.49 18.16 33.70
N SER A 15 26.45 17.95 32.78
CA SER A 15 26.24 17.05 31.64
C SER A 15 26.12 15.59 32.07
N MET A 16 26.94 15.14 33.03
CA MET A 16 26.85 13.78 33.57
C MET A 16 25.47 13.52 34.18
N TYR A 17 24.94 14.44 34.99
CA TYR A 17 23.59 14.31 35.57
C TYR A 17 22.47 14.36 34.52
N ARG A 18 22.68 15.11 33.43
CA ARG A 18 21.71 15.21 32.32
C ARG A 18 21.60 13.89 31.57
N GLU A 19 22.71 13.17 31.43
CA GLU A 19 22.81 11.90 30.72
C GLU A 19 22.30 10.72 31.56
N THR A 20 22.44 10.80 32.89
CA THR A 20 21.86 9.83 33.82
C THR A 20 20.40 10.07 34.16
N ARG A 21 19.77 11.15 33.65
CA ARG A 21 18.34 11.35 33.90
C ARG A 21 17.59 10.13 33.38
N PRO A 22 16.77 9.47 34.22
CA PRO A 22 15.94 8.38 33.75
C PRO A 22 15.15 8.91 32.57
N ARG A 23 15.25 8.23 31.43
CA ARG A 23 14.51 8.63 30.24
C ARG A 23 13.06 8.24 30.51
N GLU A 24 12.35 9.11 31.24
CA GLU A 24 10.97 8.87 31.70
C GLU A 24 9.97 8.84 30.54
N PHE A 25 10.46 9.11 29.33
CA PHE A 25 9.74 8.92 28.09
C PHE A 25 10.44 7.84 27.28
N PHE A 26 9.90 6.63 27.29
CA PHE A 26 10.22 5.54 26.35
C PHE A 26 9.96 5.91 24.87
N GLY A 27 9.64 7.17 24.57
CA GLY A 27 9.41 7.73 23.25
C GLY A 27 10.37 8.87 22.92
N GLU A 28 11.65 8.77 23.33
CA GLU A 28 12.69 9.70 22.91
C GLU A 28 12.89 9.60 21.39
N LYS A 29 12.10 10.40 20.67
CA LYS A 29 12.20 10.83 19.28
C LYS A 29 12.81 9.79 18.33
N SER A 30 12.05 8.73 18.04
CA SER A 30 12.28 7.98 16.81
C SER A 30 12.10 8.94 15.64
N ASN A 31 13.16 9.24 14.90
CA ASN A 31 13.10 10.04 13.67
C ASN A 31 12.19 9.37 12.62
N THR A 32 11.94 8.07 12.77
CA THR A 32 11.15 7.26 11.86
C THR A 32 9.81 6.88 12.51
N ASN A 33 8.70 7.39 11.96
CA ASN A 33 7.36 7.04 12.43
C ASN A 33 6.91 5.67 11.89
N HIS A 34 7.24 4.60 12.63
CA HIS A 34 6.89 3.23 12.24
C HIS A 34 5.39 3.00 12.04
N LEU A 35 4.53 3.72 12.77
CA LEU A 35 3.06 3.65 12.60
C LEU A 35 2.64 4.21 11.24
N ALA A 36 3.19 5.36 10.83
CA ALA A 36 2.87 5.92 9.51
C ALA A 36 3.32 4.99 8.37
N TRP A 37 4.51 4.40 8.50
CA TRP A 37 5.04 3.44 7.51
C TRP A 37 4.25 2.13 7.47
N SER A 38 3.82 1.59 8.61
CA SER A 38 2.99 0.38 8.62
C SER A 38 1.63 0.62 7.98
N VAL A 39 0.97 1.74 8.29
CA VAL A 39 -0.28 2.15 7.65
C VAL A 39 -0.10 2.31 6.14
N LEU A 40 0.99 2.95 5.71
CA LEU A 40 1.30 3.10 4.28
C LEU A 40 1.42 1.75 3.58
N VAL A 41 2.15 0.78 4.16
CA VAL A 41 2.30 -0.56 3.59
C VAL A 41 0.94 -1.27 3.48
N VAL A 42 0.09 -1.17 4.50
CA VAL A 42 -1.27 -1.75 4.47
C VAL A 42 -2.11 -1.11 3.36
N LEU A 43 -2.08 0.21 3.22
CA LEU A 43 -2.81 0.92 2.17
C LEU A 43 -2.31 0.53 0.77
N LEU A 44 -1.00 0.39 0.57
CA LEU A 44 -0.44 -0.06 -0.71
C LEU A 44 -0.84 -1.50 -1.05
N ALA A 45 -0.84 -2.40 -0.06
CA ALA A 45 -1.31 -3.76 -0.25
C ALA A 45 -2.80 -3.81 -0.63
N LEU A 46 -3.63 -3.00 0.03
CA LEU A 46 -5.05 -2.87 -0.28
C LEU A 46 -5.26 -2.28 -1.68
N ALA A 47 -4.53 -1.23 -2.04
CA ALA A 47 -4.60 -0.63 -3.38
C ALA A 47 -4.20 -1.64 -4.47
N PHE A 48 -3.12 -2.40 -4.24
CA PHE A 48 -2.69 -3.46 -5.16
C PHE A 48 -3.77 -4.55 -5.31
N TRP A 49 -4.36 -5.00 -4.20
CA TRP A 49 -5.47 -5.96 -4.24
C TRP A 49 -6.63 -5.41 -5.07
N LEU A 50 -7.05 -4.17 -4.84
CA LEU A 50 -8.14 -3.55 -5.59
C LEU A 50 -7.85 -3.48 -7.08
N VAL A 51 -6.61 -3.16 -7.47
CA VAL A 51 -6.19 -3.14 -8.89
C VAL A 51 -6.31 -4.53 -9.52
N VAL A 52 -5.87 -5.58 -8.82
CA VAL A 52 -5.98 -6.97 -9.31
C VAL A 52 -7.46 -7.39 -9.43
N ALA A 53 -8.28 -7.07 -8.43
CA ALA A 53 -9.71 -7.36 -8.44
C ALA A 53 -10.43 -6.62 -9.58
N LEU A 54 -10.09 -5.35 -9.81
CA LEU A 54 -10.63 -4.54 -10.89
C LEU A 54 -10.28 -5.11 -12.27
N ALA A 55 -9.01 -5.52 -12.46
CA ALA A 55 -8.57 -6.15 -13.70
C ALA A 55 -9.35 -7.44 -13.99
N ALA A 56 -9.59 -8.27 -12.98
CA ALA A 56 -10.36 -9.51 -13.12
C ALA A 56 -11.83 -9.23 -13.49
N ALA A 57 -12.46 -8.26 -12.83
CA ALA A 57 -13.85 -7.87 -13.11
C ALA A 57 -14.02 -7.32 -14.53
N GLU A 58 -13.13 -6.44 -14.98
CA GLU A 58 -13.17 -5.88 -16.34
C GLU A 58 -12.87 -6.92 -17.42
N ASN A 59 -12.00 -7.88 -17.13
CA ASN A 59 -11.75 -8.99 -18.04
C ASN A 59 -13.01 -9.86 -18.22
N GLN A 60 -13.75 -10.16 -17.15
CA GLN A 60 -15.02 -10.86 -17.23
C GLN A 60 -16.08 -10.05 -17.99
N ARG A 61 -16.19 -8.75 -17.69
CA ARG A 61 -17.11 -7.84 -18.39
C ARG A 61 -16.85 -7.81 -19.89
N TYR A 62 -15.59 -7.70 -20.28
CA TYR A 62 -15.21 -7.67 -21.68
C TYR A 62 -15.46 -9.02 -22.37
N ALA A 63 -15.18 -10.15 -21.70
CA ALA A 63 -15.49 -11.49 -22.23
C ALA A 63 -17.00 -11.70 -22.47
N LEU A 64 -17.86 -11.15 -21.62
CA LEU A 64 -19.31 -11.14 -21.82
C LEU A 64 -19.71 -10.26 -23.01
N ALA A 65 -19.13 -9.07 -23.12
CA ALA A 65 -19.43 -8.14 -24.21
C ALA A 65 -19.03 -8.70 -25.59
N THR A 66 -17.92 -9.44 -25.67
CA THR A 66 -17.45 -10.08 -26.90
C THR A 66 -18.02 -11.48 -27.14
N LYS A 67 -18.89 -11.97 -26.25
CA LYS A 67 -19.48 -13.33 -26.31
C LYS A 67 -18.40 -14.44 -26.37
N ALA A 68 -17.23 -14.20 -25.78
CA ALA A 68 -16.11 -15.13 -25.83
C ALA A 68 -16.38 -16.46 -25.09
N CYS A 69 -17.29 -16.44 -24.11
CA CYS A 69 -17.68 -17.60 -23.30
C CYS A 69 -19.13 -18.03 -23.50
N GLN A 70 -19.66 -17.86 -24.71
CA GLN A 70 -20.99 -18.36 -25.07
C GLN A 70 -20.94 -19.88 -25.28
N ASP A 71 -21.89 -20.63 -24.74
CA ASP A 71 -21.92 -22.08 -24.90
C ASP A 71 -22.16 -22.43 -26.39
N ARG A 72 -21.41 -23.42 -26.90
CA ARG A 72 -21.52 -23.90 -28.28
C ARG A 72 -22.81 -24.69 -28.52
N VAL A 73 -23.35 -25.32 -27.48
CA VAL A 73 -24.58 -26.13 -27.54
C VAL A 73 -25.80 -25.25 -27.26
N PHE A 74 -25.68 -24.34 -26.29
CA PHE A 74 -26.78 -23.47 -25.86
C PHE A 74 -26.41 -21.99 -26.03
N PRO A 75 -26.67 -21.36 -27.18
CA PRO A 75 -26.28 -19.97 -27.44
C PRO A 75 -26.98 -18.97 -26.52
N ALA A 76 -28.05 -19.34 -25.83
CA ALA A 76 -28.69 -18.49 -24.83
C ALA A 76 -27.97 -18.51 -23.47
N GLU A 77 -27.09 -19.48 -23.23
CA GLU A 77 -26.41 -19.70 -21.95
C GLU A 77 -24.93 -19.28 -21.99
N ILE A 78 -24.41 -18.92 -20.81
CA ILE A 78 -23.02 -18.48 -20.61
C ILE A 78 -22.28 -19.59 -19.88
N ASP A 79 -21.14 -20.02 -20.43
CA ASP A 79 -20.27 -20.97 -19.75
C ASP A 79 -19.49 -20.27 -18.62
N THR A 80 -19.93 -20.51 -17.39
CA THR A 80 -19.30 -19.97 -16.17
C THR A 80 -17.89 -20.54 -15.94
N SER A 81 -17.58 -21.71 -16.48
CA SER A 81 -16.25 -22.32 -16.37
C SER A 81 -15.25 -21.57 -17.25
N CYS A 82 -15.65 -21.26 -18.49
CA CYS A 82 -14.90 -20.35 -19.36
C CYS A 82 -14.72 -18.97 -18.71
N LEU A 83 -15.77 -18.40 -18.11
CA LEU A 83 -15.72 -17.05 -17.54
C LEU A 83 -14.68 -16.87 -16.42
N LYS A 84 -14.37 -17.96 -15.70
CA LYS A 84 -13.34 -17.96 -14.64
C LYS A 84 -11.92 -17.99 -15.18
N GLN A 85 -11.72 -18.50 -16.40
CA GLN A 85 -10.39 -18.77 -16.98
C GLN A 85 -10.06 -17.87 -18.17
N VAL A 86 -11.07 -17.26 -18.78
CA VAL A 86 -10.93 -16.46 -20.00
C VAL A 86 -9.93 -15.33 -19.80
N LYS A 87 -8.99 -15.18 -20.72
CA LYS A 87 -8.12 -14.02 -20.84
C LYS A 87 -8.48 -13.30 -22.12
N SER A 88 -9.13 -12.15 -21.99
CA SER A 88 -9.66 -11.43 -23.13
C SER A 88 -8.71 -10.39 -23.72
N ARG A 89 -7.68 -9.96 -22.97
CA ARG A 89 -6.56 -9.13 -23.46
C ARG A 89 -5.22 -9.64 -22.97
N ASP A 90 -4.15 -9.23 -23.66
CA ASP A 90 -2.78 -9.68 -23.40
C ASP A 90 -2.22 -9.16 -22.07
N HIS A 91 -2.68 -7.99 -21.61
CA HIS A 91 -2.12 -7.36 -20.43
C HIS A 91 -3.17 -6.81 -19.46
N TRP A 92 -2.98 -7.13 -18.16
CA TRP A 92 -3.86 -6.71 -17.07
C TRP A 92 -3.98 -5.19 -16.93
N TRP A 93 -2.92 -4.43 -17.20
CA TRP A 93 -2.92 -2.98 -17.10
C TRP A 93 -3.86 -2.32 -18.12
N GLN A 94 -4.13 -2.95 -19.26
CA GLN A 94 -5.08 -2.43 -20.25
C GLN A 94 -6.52 -2.46 -19.72
N HIS A 95 -6.86 -3.46 -18.90
CA HIS A 95 -8.15 -3.54 -18.22
C HIS A 95 -8.28 -2.42 -17.19
N VAL A 96 -7.24 -2.24 -16.37
CA VAL A 96 -7.20 -1.21 -15.33
C VAL A 96 -7.27 0.20 -15.92
N ALA A 97 -6.48 0.49 -16.97
CA ALA A 97 -6.47 1.79 -17.62
C ALA A 97 -7.84 2.13 -18.24
N HIS A 98 -8.48 1.15 -18.91
CA HIS A 98 -9.81 1.34 -19.48
C HIS A 98 -10.88 1.63 -18.41
N ALA A 99 -10.81 0.91 -17.29
CA ALA A 99 -11.68 1.14 -16.15
C ALA A 99 -11.50 2.54 -15.55
N LEU A 100 -10.25 2.94 -15.30
CA LEU A 100 -9.92 4.24 -14.70
C LEU A 100 -10.35 5.41 -15.59
N VAL A 101 -10.13 5.31 -16.90
CA VAL A 101 -10.57 6.35 -17.87
C VAL A 101 -12.10 6.48 -17.87
N ARG A 102 -12.84 5.38 -17.73
CA ARG A 102 -14.32 5.40 -17.72
C ARG A 102 -14.95 5.72 -16.36
N MET A 103 -14.21 5.59 -15.25
CA MET A 103 -14.71 5.97 -13.93
C MET A 103 -14.65 7.49 -13.69
N GLY A 104 -13.78 8.21 -14.40
CA GLY A 104 -13.57 9.65 -14.24
C GLY A 104 -14.35 10.54 -15.22
N ALA A 105 -15.18 9.97 -16.09
CA ALA A 105 -16.02 10.66 -17.08
C ALA A 105 -17.50 10.48 -16.75
#